data_AF-A0A5A7U650-F1
#
_entry.id   AF-A0A5A7U650-F1
#
_cell.length_a   1.000
_cell.length_b   1.000
_cell.length_c   1.000
_cell.angle_alpha   90.00
_cell.angle_beta   90.00
_cell.angle_gamma   90.00
#
_symmetry.space_group_name_H-M   'P 1'
#
loop_
_entity.id
_entity.type
_entity.pdbx_description
1 polymer ?
#
loop_
_entity_poly.entity_id
_entity_poly.type
_entity_poly.pdbx_seq_one_letter_code
_entity_poly.pdbx_strand_id
1 'polypeptide(L)'
;MEFLGYTECVDDNIEILVPDDDDGLYAIDILDPSSMVKCLHVDDVYHFHDMIDMLVECGYKKGTTLFGFGYDFRQSNRIGKAMDGLKAKLETASKASGGRKVNLISHSMGGLLISCFMSLHNDTFSRYVNKWISIACPFQGAPGCVNDCLLTGLQFVEGFESQFFVSRWTFHQLLVECPSIYEMLASLGFNWHAQPHIQVWQKSSVDGETSVDLKSYGPTDSIDLFKEALRNNEIKFHGKTIPLPFNFDILKWATGTRQVIDSAKLPDGISFYNIYGTSFDTPFDVCYGSESSPIEDLSEICQTLPQYSYVDGDGTVPSESAKADGFEAIERVGVAASHRGLLKDKTVFQYIQKWLGVEQKVSKHLTTSKVVDASLK
;
A
#
# COMPACT_ATOMS: atom_id res chain seq x y z
N MET A 1 16.86 14.81 -20.14
CA MET A 1 16.13 13.55 -20.38
C MET A 1 14.87 13.65 -19.55
N GLU A 2 13.68 13.44 -20.11
CA GLU A 2 12.44 13.53 -19.33
C GLU A 2 12.35 12.30 -18.41
N PHE A 3 12.06 12.50 -17.13
CA PHE A 3 11.91 11.41 -16.17
C PHE A 3 10.71 10.52 -16.55
N LEU A 4 10.92 9.21 -16.66
CA LEU A 4 9.94 8.25 -17.19
C LEU A 4 9.28 7.38 -16.10
N GLY A 5 9.35 7.80 -14.83
CA GLY A 5 8.77 7.04 -13.71
C GLY A 5 9.64 5.90 -13.20
N TYR A 6 10.91 5.82 -13.63
CA TYR A 6 11.86 4.78 -13.23
C TYR A 6 12.81 5.25 -12.13
N THR A 7 13.00 4.43 -11.10
CA THR A 7 14.18 4.51 -10.23
C THR A 7 15.28 3.63 -10.83
N GLU A 8 16.49 4.19 -10.96
CA GLU A 8 17.65 3.49 -11.51
C GLU A 8 18.49 2.82 -10.41
N CYS A 9 19.13 1.69 -10.76
CA CYS A 9 20.12 1.07 -9.89
C CYS A 9 21.37 1.93 -9.82
N VAL A 10 21.95 2.08 -8.63
CA VAL A 10 23.23 2.79 -8.45
C VAL A 10 24.40 1.98 -9.03
N ASP A 11 24.24 0.66 -9.18
CA ASP A 11 25.21 -0.24 -9.82
C ASP A 11 24.58 -0.87 -11.07
N ASP A 12 25.14 -0.53 -12.23
CA ASP A 12 24.69 -1.02 -13.54
C ASP A 12 24.86 -2.53 -13.72
N ASN A 13 25.62 -3.20 -12.84
CA ASN A 13 25.78 -4.65 -12.84
C ASN A 13 24.67 -5.38 -12.08
N ILE A 14 23.77 -4.64 -11.41
CA ILE A 14 22.67 -5.22 -10.66
C ILE A 14 21.42 -5.23 -11.53
N GLU A 15 20.94 -6.44 -11.84
CA GLU A 15 19.63 -6.64 -12.44
C GLU A 15 18.59 -6.92 -11.36
N ILE A 16 17.45 -6.21 -11.43
CA ILE A 16 16.32 -6.42 -10.52
C ILE A 16 15.17 -7.05 -11.27
N LEU A 17 14.79 -8.23 -10.81
CA LEU A 17 13.75 -9.07 -11.41
C LEU A 17 12.62 -9.30 -10.41
N VAL A 18 11.41 -9.38 -10.94
CA VAL A 18 10.25 -9.83 -10.20
C VAL A 18 10.00 -11.28 -10.61
N PRO A 19 10.02 -12.24 -9.68
CA PRO A 19 9.85 -13.64 -10.01
C PRO A 19 8.44 -13.90 -10.56
N ASP A 20 8.34 -14.77 -11.58
CA ASP A 20 7.06 -15.21 -12.16
C ASP A 20 6.74 -16.68 -11.82
N ASP A 21 7.52 -17.28 -10.91
CA ASP A 21 7.33 -18.63 -10.40
C ASP A 21 5.92 -18.83 -9.81
N ASP A 22 5.44 -20.08 -9.87
CA ASP A 22 4.07 -20.45 -9.43
C ASP A 22 3.01 -19.54 -10.07
N ASP A 23 3.16 -19.24 -11.36
CA ASP A 23 2.29 -18.38 -12.15
C ASP A 23 2.16 -16.95 -11.58
N GLY A 24 3.24 -16.47 -10.95
CA GLY A 24 3.35 -15.19 -10.27
C GLY A 24 2.84 -15.18 -8.83
N LEU A 25 2.33 -16.31 -8.31
CA LEU A 25 1.88 -16.42 -6.92
C LEU A 25 3.06 -16.37 -5.94
N TYR A 26 4.21 -16.92 -6.34
CA TYR A 26 5.41 -16.92 -5.49
C TYR A 26 5.81 -15.51 -5.05
N ALA A 27 5.69 -14.52 -5.95
CA ALA A 27 6.08 -13.13 -5.68
C ALA A 27 5.21 -12.44 -4.62
N ILE A 28 4.01 -12.96 -4.34
CA ILE A 28 3.02 -12.33 -3.44
C ILE A 28 2.67 -13.20 -2.23
N ASP A 29 3.19 -14.43 -2.16
CA ASP A 29 2.84 -15.43 -1.15
C ASP A 29 3.54 -15.13 0.20
N ILE A 30 4.85 -15.40 0.27
CA ILE A 30 5.70 -15.18 1.46
C ILE A 30 6.91 -14.34 1.06
N LEU A 31 7.03 -13.12 1.62
CA LEU A 31 8.02 -12.11 1.25
C LEU A 31 9.46 -12.49 1.64
N ASP A 32 9.64 -13.25 2.72
CA ASP A 32 10.91 -13.91 3.06
C ASP A 32 10.75 -15.43 2.94
N PRO A 33 11.20 -16.04 1.83
CA PRO A 33 11.01 -17.46 1.59
C PRO A 33 12.01 -18.35 2.34
N SER A 34 12.85 -17.81 3.24
CA SER A 34 13.90 -18.54 3.93
C SER A 34 13.35 -19.69 4.79
N SER A 35 14.12 -20.77 4.88
CA SER A 35 13.71 -21.95 5.64
C SER A 35 13.52 -21.65 7.14
N MET A 36 14.29 -20.70 7.68
CA MET A 36 14.16 -20.26 9.07
C MET A 36 12.82 -19.58 9.32
N VAL A 37 12.44 -18.62 8.46
CA VAL A 37 11.14 -17.93 8.55
C VAL A 37 9.98 -18.92 8.47
N LYS A 38 10.04 -19.85 7.52
CA LYS A 38 9.01 -20.89 7.37
C LYS A 38 8.95 -21.83 8.58
N CYS A 39 10.10 -22.18 9.15
CA CYS A 39 10.17 -23.05 10.33
C CYS A 39 9.66 -22.36 11.59
N LEU A 40 9.92 -21.05 11.74
CA LEU A 40 9.50 -20.27 12.90
C LEU A 40 8.09 -19.68 12.75
N HIS A 41 7.50 -19.78 11.56
CA HIS A 41 6.18 -19.22 11.22
C HIS A 41 6.10 -17.74 11.56
N VAL A 42 7.04 -16.96 11.01
CA VAL A 42 7.05 -15.50 11.18
C VAL A 42 5.95 -14.91 10.29
N ASP A 43 4.73 -14.83 10.80
CA ASP A 43 3.55 -14.36 10.07
C ASP A 43 3.73 -12.98 9.41
N ASP A 44 4.59 -12.13 9.96
CA ASP A 44 4.82 -10.77 9.45
C ASP A 44 5.50 -10.73 8.08
N VAL A 45 5.87 -11.86 7.49
CA VAL A 45 6.34 -11.92 6.09
C VAL A 45 5.42 -12.74 5.20
N TYR A 46 4.33 -13.29 5.76
CA TYR A 46 3.25 -13.89 5.01
C TYR A 46 2.36 -12.74 4.49
N HIS A 47 2.11 -12.73 3.18
CA HIS A 47 1.38 -11.64 2.53
C HIS A 47 0.03 -12.10 2.00
N PHE A 48 -0.04 -12.69 0.79
CA PHE A 48 -1.28 -13.28 0.28
C PHE A 48 -1.46 -14.76 0.68
N HIS A 49 -0.54 -15.35 1.44
CA HIS A 49 -0.52 -16.79 1.76
C HIS A 49 -1.88 -17.35 2.19
N ASP A 50 -2.47 -16.84 3.26
CA ASP A 50 -3.73 -17.35 3.80
C ASP A 50 -4.90 -17.17 2.83
N MET A 51 -4.86 -16.11 2.00
CA MET A 51 -5.86 -15.86 0.98
C MET A 51 -5.71 -16.84 -0.19
N ILE A 52 -4.47 -17.14 -0.61
CA ILE A 52 -4.17 -18.14 -1.64
C ILE A 52 -4.67 -19.50 -1.18
N ASP A 53 -4.37 -19.90 0.05
CA ASP A 53 -4.83 -21.16 0.63
C ASP A 53 -6.36 -21.22 0.70
N MET A 54 -7.01 -20.16 1.20
CA MET A 54 -8.47 -20.06 1.22
C MET A 54 -9.09 -20.20 -0.18
N LEU A 55 -8.50 -19.58 -1.21
CA LEU A 55 -9.00 -19.70 -2.59
C LEU A 55 -8.80 -21.11 -3.15
N VAL A 56 -7.67 -21.75 -2.85
CA VAL A 56 -7.42 -23.16 -3.22
C VAL A 56 -8.44 -24.08 -2.56
N GLU A 57 -8.75 -23.88 -1.28
CA GLU A 57 -9.81 -24.61 -0.57
C GLU A 57 -11.20 -24.39 -1.19
N CYS A 58 -11.45 -23.20 -1.73
CA CYS A 58 -12.65 -22.90 -2.51
C CYS A 58 -12.68 -23.57 -3.90
N GLY A 59 -11.64 -24.33 -4.27
CA GLY A 59 -11.54 -25.08 -5.53
C GLY A 59 -10.83 -24.36 -6.65
N TYR A 60 -10.20 -23.21 -6.39
CA TYR A 60 -9.31 -22.58 -7.37
C TYR A 60 -8.03 -23.40 -7.56
N LYS A 61 -7.48 -23.36 -8.77
CA LYS A 61 -6.28 -24.10 -9.16
C LYS A 61 -5.21 -23.13 -9.64
N LYS A 62 -4.06 -23.13 -8.98
CA LYS A 62 -2.86 -22.38 -9.41
C LYS A 62 -2.54 -22.68 -10.88
N GLY A 63 -2.22 -21.66 -11.66
CA GLY A 63 -1.91 -21.76 -13.09
C GLY A 63 -3.08 -22.07 -14.02
N THR A 64 -4.29 -22.28 -13.49
CA THR A 64 -5.50 -22.54 -14.31
C THR A 64 -6.59 -21.51 -14.05
N THR A 65 -6.92 -21.27 -12.78
CA THR A 65 -7.95 -20.32 -12.36
C THR A 65 -7.49 -19.35 -11.29
N LEU A 66 -6.29 -19.53 -10.74
CA LEU A 66 -5.64 -18.65 -9.77
C LEU A 66 -4.23 -18.31 -10.24
N PHE A 67 -3.92 -17.02 -10.24
CA PHE A 67 -2.68 -16.45 -10.75
C PHE A 67 -2.25 -15.32 -9.84
N GLY A 68 -0.94 -15.09 -9.72
CA GLY A 68 -0.40 -13.94 -9.03
C GLY A 68 0.16 -12.91 -10.01
N PHE A 69 0.31 -11.68 -9.53
CA PHE A 69 0.97 -10.62 -10.27
C PHE A 69 1.80 -9.77 -9.31
N GLY A 70 3.08 -10.14 -9.18
CA GLY A 70 4.08 -9.28 -8.58
C GLY A 70 4.53 -8.18 -9.56
N TYR A 71 4.99 -7.06 -9.02
CA TYR A 71 5.62 -5.99 -9.78
C TYR A 71 6.68 -5.29 -8.92
N ASP A 72 7.56 -4.50 -9.56
CA ASP A 72 8.55 -3.71 -8.84
C ASP A 72 7.86 -2.51 -8.17
N PHE A 73 7.53 -2.66 -6.90
CA PHE A 73 6.77 -1.69 -6.11
C PHE A 73 7.49 -0.35 -5.94
N ARG A 74 8.78 -0.25 -6.27
CA ARG A 74 9.55 0.99 -6.19
C ARG A 74 9.21 1.94 -7.32
N GLN A 75 8.82 1.39 -8.46
CA GLN A 75 8.55 2.10 -9.70
C GLN A 75 7.16 2.75 -9.68
N SER A 76 6.91 3.69 -10.58
CA SER A 76 5.58 4.32 -10.69
C SER A 76 4.47 3.29 -10.98
N ASN A 77 3.29 3.48 -10.40
CA ASN A 77 2.13 2.59 -10.59
C ASN A 77 1.62 2.54 -12.03
N ARG A 78 2.01 3.50 -12.89
CA ARG A 78 1.68 3.53 -14.32
C ARG A 78 2.86 3.25 -15.25
N ILE A 79 3.90 2.58 -14.74
CA ILE A 79 5.09 2.32 -15.54
C ILE A 79 4.84 1.24 -16.60
N GLY A 80 5.41 1.43 -17.79
CA GLY A 80 5.16 0.56 -18.95
C GLY A 80 5.37 -0.93 -18.65
N LYS A 81 6.47 -1.28 -17.97
CA LYS A 81 6.76 -2.67 -17.59
C LYS A 81 5.64 -3.32 -16.76
N ALA A 82 5.08 -2.60 -15.79
CA ALA A 82 3.99 -3.11 -14.95
C ALA A 82 2.66 -3.15 -15.72
N MET A 83 2.36 -2.13 -16.53
CA MET A 83 1.14 -2.08 -17.33
C MET A 83 1.09 -3.19 -18.39
N ASP A 84 2.18 -3.36 -19.15
CA ASP A 84 2.30 -4.41 -20.16
C ASP A 84 2.30 -5.81 -19.52
N GLY A 85 2.98 -5.95 -18.37
CA GLY A 85 2.95 -7.18 -17.57
C GLY A 85 1.55 -7.56 -17.12
N LEU A 86 0.78 -6.60 -16.57
CA LEU A 86 -0.58 -6.86 -16.12
C LEU A 86 -1.50 -7.22 -17.29
N LYS A 87 -1.36 -6.54 -18.43
CA LYS A 87 -2.08 -6.88 -19.67
C LYS A 87 -1.80 -8.33 -20.11
N ALA A 88 -0.53 -8.73 -20.15
CA ALA A 88 -0.14 -10.09 -20.51
C ALA A 88 -0.65 -11.13 -19.51
N LYS A 89 -0.62 -10.81 -18.20
CA LYS A 89 -1.13 -11.70 -17.15
C LYS A 89 -2.65 -11.88 -17.25
N LEU A 90 -3.41 -10.82 -17.51
CA LEU A 90 -4.86 -10.88 -17.73
C LEU A 90 -5.22 -11.76 -18.95
N GLU A 91 -4.50 -11.60 -20.06
CA GLU A 91 -4.69 -12.43 -21.25
C GLU A 91 -4.37 -13.90 -20.98
N THR A 92 -3.27 -14.17 -20.29
CA THR A 92 -2.84 -15.53 -19.90
C THR A 92 -3.88 -16.19 -19.00
N ALA A 93 -4.32 -15.50 -17.94
CA ALA A 93 -5.32 -15.99 -17.01
C ALA A 93 -6.67 -16.24 -17.70
N SER A 94 -7.09 -15.34 -18.59
CA SER A 94 -8.32 -15.52 -19.37
C SER A 94 -8.23 -16.74 -20.29
N LYS A 95 -7.13 -16.90 -21.02
CA LYS A 95 -6.92 -18.05 -21.92
C LYS A 95 -6.89 -19.37 -21.15
N ALA A 96 -6.13 -19.44 -20.05
CA ALA A 96 -6.03 -20.64 -19.21
C ALA A 96 -7.37 -21.01 -18.56
N SER A 97 -8.21 -20.02 -18.27
CA SER A 97 -9.54 -20.24 -17.69
C SER A 97 -10.66 -20.46 -18.72
N GLY A 98 -10.32 -20.75 -19.98
CA GLY A 98 -11.29 -21.06 -21.04
C GLY A 98 -11.90 -19.84 -21.72
N GLY A 99 -11.19 -18.72 -21.74
CA GLY A 99 -11.64 -17.44 -22.31
C GLY A 99 -12.58 -16.64 -21.41
N ARG A 100 -12.69 -17.00 -20.12
CA ARG A 100 -13.52 -16.27 -19.15
C ARG A 100 -12.83 -14.96 -18.76
N LYS A 101 -13.64 -13.97 -18.37
CA LYS A 101 -13.13 -12.77 -17.71
C LYS A 101 -12.64 -13.12 -16.30
N VAL A 102 -11.65 -12.35 -15.83
CA VAL A 102 -10.92 -12.52 -14.57
C VAL A 102 -11.54 -11.64 -13.48
N ASN A 103 -11.55 -12.12 -12.24
CA ASN A 103 -11.84 -11.31 -11.06
C ASN A 103 -10.50 -10.88 -10.45
N LEU A 104 -10.30 -9.58 -10.27
CA LEU A 104 -9.10 -9.01 -9.67
C LEU A 104 -9.29 -8.81 -8.16
N ILE A 105 -8.27 -9.16 -7.40
CA ILE A 105 -8.13 -8.81 -5.98
C ILE A 105 -6.82 -8.04 -5.85
N SER A 106 -6.87 -6.83 -5.30
CA SER A 106 -5.69 -5.98 -5.08
C SER A 106 -5.61 -5.57 -3.62
N HIS A 107 -4.39 -5.45 -3.09
CA HIS A 107 -4.14 -4.94 -1.75
C HIS A 107 -3.33 -3.64 -1.81
N SER A 108 -3.65 -2.70 -0.92
CA SER A 108 -2.88 -1.48 -0.71
C SER A 108 -2.61 -0.73 -2.01
N MET A 109 -1.36 -0.35 -2.26
CA MET A 109 -0.91 0.31 -3.48
C MET A 109 -1.23 -0.44 -4.77
N GLY A 110 -1.43 -1.76 -4.74
CA GLY A 110 -1.90 -2.52 -5.89
C GLY A 110 -3.24 -2.00 -6.44
N GLY A 111 -4.09 -1.42 -5.58
CA GLY A 111 -5.32 -0.76 -6.04
C GLY A 111 -5.05 0.52 -6.87
N LEU A 112 -3.99 1.27 -6.57
CA LEU A 112 -3.57 2.43 -7.38
C LEU A 112 -3.06 1.99 -8.74
N LEU A 113 -2.28 0.90 -8.80
CA LEU A 113 -1.85 0.28 -10.06
C LEU A 113 -3.05 -0.13 -10.92
N ILE A 114 -4.07 -0.75 -10.32
CA ILE A 114 -5.30 -1.10 -11.03
C ILE A 114 -6.04 0.14 -11.53
N SER A 115 -6.15 1.20 -10.72
CA SER A 115 -6.73 2.48 -11.15
C SER A 115 -5.99 3.09 -12.34
N CYS A 116 -4.65 3.09 -12.32
CA CYS A 116 -3.83 3.53 -13.45
C CYS A 116 -4.09 2.69 -14.70
N PHE A 117 -4.07 1.36 -14.56
CA PHE A 117 -4.30 0.45 -15.67
C PHE A 117 -5.71 0.59 -16.26
N MET A 118 -6.72 0.79 -15.42
CA MET A 118 -8.10 1.01 -15.86
C MET A 118 -8.27 2.31 -16.65
N SER A 119 -7.55 3.37 -16.28
CA SER A 119 -7.57 4.65 -16.98
C SER A 119 -6.80 4.58 -18.31
N LEU A 120 -5.59 3.99 -18.31
CA LEU A 120 -4.71 3.97 -19.48
C LEU A 120 -5.01 2.84 -20.48
N HIS A 121 -5.57 1.72 -20.01
CA HIS A 121 -5.82 0.51 -20.80
C HIS A 121 -7.28 0.05 -20.69
N ASN A 122 -8.21 1.01 -20.72
CA ASN A 122 -9.64 0.78 -20.51
C ASN A 122 -10.24 -0.33 -21.37
N ASP A 123 -9.89 -0.40 -22.66
CA ASP A 123 -10.35 -1.46 -23.57
C ASP A 123 -9.90 -2.86 -23.12
N THR A 124 -8.66 -2.96 -22.64
CA THR A 124 -8.10 -4.23 -22.14
C THR A 124 -8.75 -4.61 -20.82
N PHE A 125 -8.92 -3.65 -19.90
CA PHE A 125 -9.61 -3.85 -18.63
C PHE A 125 -11.05 -4.32 -18.86
N SER A 126 -11.80 -3.61 -19.72
CA SER A 126 -13.17 -3.96 -20.11
C SER A 126 -13.29 -5.35 -20.74
N ARG A 127 -12.31 -5.73 -21.56
CA ARG A 127 -12.27 -7.03 -22.24
C ARG A 127 -12.04 -8.18 -21.26
N TYR A 128 -11.09 -8.05 -20.33
CA TYR A 128 -10.62 -9.17 -19.52
C TYR A 128 -11.14 -9.18 -18.09
N VAL A 129 -11.62 -8.07 -17.53
CA VAL A 129 -11.99 -7.97 -16.11
C VAL A 129 -13.51 -8.03 -15.93
N ASN A 130 -13.94 -8.82 -14.96
CA ASN A 130 -15.34 -8.99 -14.56
C ASN A 130 -15.66 -8.33 -13.23
N LYS A 131 -14.76 -8.50 -12.25
CA LYS A 131 -14.88 -7.92 -10.91
C LYS A 131 -13.54 -7.37 -10.47
N TRP A 132 -13.58 -6.34 -9.64
CA TRP A 132 -12.44 -5.87 -8.89
C TRP A 132 -12.80 -5.74 -7.41
N ILE A 133 -12.04 -6.41 -6.56
CA ILE A 133 -12.10 -6.32 -5.11
C ILE A 133 -10.83 -5.61 -4.65
N SER A 134 -10.99 -4.39 -4.14
CA SER A 134 -9.88 -3.62 -3.55
C SER A 134 -9.86 -3.81 -2.04
N ILE A 135 -8.67 -4.00 -1.47
CA ILE A 135 -8.45 -4.17 -0.03
C ILE A 135 -7.45 -3.11 0.43
N ALA A 136 -7.86 -2.22 1.34
CA ALA A 136 -7.01 -1.21 1.97
C ALA A 136 -6.24 -0.30 1.00
N CYS A 137 -6.78 -0.03 -0.18
CA CYS A 137 -6.11 0.82 -1.17
C CYS A 137 -6.10 2.28 -0.67
N PRO A 138 -4.93 2.97 -0.63
CA PRO A 138 -4.84 4.38 -0.25
C PRO A 138 -5.27 5.28 -1.41
N PHE A 139 -6.55 5.24 -1.81
CA PHE A 139 -7.05 5.98 -2.97
C PHE A 139 -6.71 7.46 -2.93
N GLN A 140 -6.71 8.09 -1.76
CA GLN A 140 -6.34 9.51 -1.58
C GLN A 140 -4.98 9.71 -0.91
N GLY A 141 -4.21 8.63 -0.73
CA GLY A 141 -2.89 8.64 -0.10
C GLY A 141 -2.93 8.19 1.38
N ALA A 142 -1.74 8.08 1.96
CA ALA A 142 -1.51 7.68 3.35
C ALA A 142 -0.59 8.71 4.04
N PRO A 143 -1.11 9.91 4.33
CA PRO A 143 -0.30 11.10 4.64
C PRO A 143 0.75 10.89 5.73
N GLY A 144 0.36 10.40 6.91
CA GLY A 144 1.29 10.27 8.03
C GLY A 144 2.45 9.34 7.70
N CYS A 145 2.14 8.13 7.22
CA CYS A 145 3.17 7.15 6.84
C CYS A 145 4.06 7.64 5.69
N VAL A 146 3.50 8.29 4.66
CA VAL A 146 4.26 8.71 3.47
C VAL A 146 5.11 9.94 3.74
N ASN A 147 4.58 10.94 4.46
CA ASN A 147 5.34 12.13 4.85
C ASN A 147 6.55 11.73 5.69
N ASP A 148 6.34 10.82 6.63
CA ASP A 148 7.40 10.31 7.49
C ASP A 148 8.42 9.45 6.73
N CYS A 149 7.94 8.57 5.86
CA CYS A 149 8.77 7.79 4.96
C CYS A 149 9.74 8.65 4.15
N LEU A 150 9.29 9.79 3.63
CA LEU A 150 10.11 10.71 2.84
C LEU A 150 11.09 11.53 3.68
N LEU A 151 10.81 11.78 4.97
CA LEU A 151 11.65 12.64 5.81
C LEU A 151 12.66 11.85 6.63
N THR A 152 12.21 10.78 7.29
CA THR A 152 13.04 10.06 8.25
C THR A 152 13.03 8.55 8.02
N GLY A 153 12.21 8.08 7.07
CA GLY A 153 11.93 6.67 6.82
C GLY A 153 10.71 6.19 7.61
N LEU A 154 10.37 4.91 7.47
CA LEU A 154 9.29 4.30 8.23
C LEU A 154 9.76 2.97 8.79
N GLN A 155 9.39 2.69 10.02
CA GLN A 155 9.61 1.39 10.64
C GLN A 155 8.26 0.73 10.81
N PHE A 156 7.97 -0.28 9.99
CA PHE A 156 6.67 -0.95 9.97
C PHE A 156 6.42 -1.88 11.16
N VAL A 157 7.41 -2.06 12.05
CA VAL A 157 7.35 -2.96 13.20
C VAL A 157 7.99 -2.29 14.42
N GLU A 158 7.20 -2.07 15.47
CA GLU A 158 7.69 -1.60 16.76
C GLU A 158 8.06 -2.79 17.67
N GLY A 159 9.03 -2.61 18.56
CA GLY A 159 9.41 -3.62 19.57
C GLY A 159 10.60 -4.51 19.19
N PHE A 160 10.74 -5.65 19.87
CA PHE A 160 11.91 -6.55 19.76
C PHE A 160 12.07 -7.17 18.36
N GLU A 161 10.99 -7.22 17.58
CA GLU A 161 10.95 -7.72 16.21
C GLU A 161 11.62 -6.77 15.22
N SER A 162 11.77 -5.48 15.55
CA SER A 162 12.53 -4.50 14.77
C SER A 162 13.99 -4.90 14.50
N GLN A 163 14.55 -5.79 15.33
CA GLN A 163 15.90 -6.35 15.18
C GLN A 163 16.06 -7.23 13.91
N PHE A 164 14.94 -7.71 13.35
CA PHE A 164 14.92 -8.51 12.11
C PHE A 164 14.70 -7.66 10.85
N PHE A 165 14.52 -6.34 11.00
CA PHE A 165 14.14 -5.45 9.90
C PHE A 165 15.20 -4.40 9.58
N VAL A 166 15.08 -3.85 8.36
CA VAL A 166 15.92 -2.78 7.84
C VAL A 166 15.80 -1.54 8.73
N SER A 167 16.93 -0.92 9.10
CA SER A 167 16.93 0.28 9.93
C SER A 167 16.09 1.39 9.28
N ARG A 168 15.43 2.23 10.07
CA ARG A 168 14.59 3.32 9.57
C ARG A 168 15.30 4.19 8.52
N TRP A 169 16.56 4.54 8.79
CA TRP A 169 17.36 5.33 7.87
C TRP A 169 17.72 4.58 6.58
N THR A 170 18.05 3.28 6.66
CA THR A 170 18.26 2.47 5.46
C THR A 170 16.97 2.37 4.64
N PHE A 171 15.82 2.31 5.31
CA PHE A 171 14.51 2.29 4.64
C PHE A 171 14.20 3.62 3.94
N HIS A 172 14.51 4.75 4.59
CA HIS A 172 14.49 6.07 3.96
C HIS A 172 15.34 6.11 2.69
N GLN A 173 16.60 5.65 2.77
CA GLN A 173 17.53 5.64 1.63
C GLN A 173 17.04 4.77 0.47
N LEU A 174 16.28 3.71 0.74
CA LEU A 174 15.65 2.89 -0.29
C LEU A 174 14.48 3.61 -0.97
N LEU A 175 13.67 4.36 -0.21
CA LEU A 175 12.36 4.82 -0.63
C LEU A 175 12.29 6.27 -1.13
N VAL A 176 13.24 7.13 -0.74
CA VAL A 176 13.22 8.56 -1.09
C VAL A 176 13.27 8.83 -2.61
N GLU A 177 13.74 7.87 -3.39
CA GLU A 177 13.79 7.89 -4.86
C GLU A 177 12.77 6.96 -5.53
N CYS A 178 11.80 6.40 -4.78
CA CYS A 178 10.75 5.53 -5.33
C CYS A 178 9.53 6.34 -5.77
N PRO A 179 9.18 6.40 -7.08
CA PRO A 179 7.99 7.12 -7.54
C PRO A 179 6.68 6.68 -6.91
N SER A 180 6.56 5.40 -6.58
CA SER A 180 5.39 4.86 -5.89
C SER A 180 5.09 5.53 -4.55
N ILE A 181 6.12 5.97 -3.82
CA ILE A 181 5.95 6.66 -2.53
C ILE A 181 5.36 8.05 -2.73
N TYR A 182 5.83 8.79 -3.73
CA TYR A 182 5.30 10.11 -4.08
C TYR A 182 3.85 10.01 -4.58
N GLU A 183 3.48 8.92 -5.25
CA GLU A 183 2.12 8.66 -5.72
C GLU A 183 1.11 8.41 -4.57
N MET A 184 1.60 8.08 -3.37
CA MET A 184 0.80 7.88 -2.16
C MET A 184 0.76 9.10 -1.24
N LEU A 185 1.37 10.22 -1.62
CA LEU A 185 1.19 11.51 -0.93
C LEU A 185 -0.31 11.88 -0.88
N ALA A 186 -0.67 12.70 0.12
CA ALA A 186 -2.02 13.19 0.27
C ALA A 186 -2.50 13.87 -1.03
N SER A 187 -3.67 13.43 -1.51
CA SER A 187 -4.29 14.02 -2.69
C SER A 187 -4.66 15.48 -2.43
N LEU A 188 -4.07 16.41 -3.19
CA LEU A 188 -4.32 17.86 -3.07
C LEU A 188 -5.75 18.25 -3.48
N GLY A 189 -6.36 17.48 -4.39
CA GLY A 189 -7.72 17.70 -4.87
C GLY A 189 -8.80 17.08 -3.98
N PHE A 190 -8.41 16.27 -2.99
CA PHE A 190 -9.35 15.60 -2.11
C PHE A 190 -9.74 16.48 -0.93
N ASN A 191 -11.04 16.57 -0.67
CA ASN A 191 -11.58 17.34 0.43
C ASN A 191 -11.60 16.49 1.71
N TRP A 192 -10.43 16.35 2.33
CA TRP A 192 -10.29 15.69 3.64
C TRP A 192 -11.16 16.38 4.70
N HIS A 193 -11.76 15.61 5.61
CA HIS A 193 -12.49 16.15 6.75
C HIS A 193 -11.61 17.08 7.60
N ALA A 194 -10.36 16.69 7.82
CA ALA A 194 -9.29 17.54 8.33
C ALA A 194 -8.08 17.38 7.41
N GLN A 195 -7.45 18.48 7.02
CA GLN A 195 -6.25 18.39 6.18
C GLN A 195 -5.10 17.75 6.98
N PRO A 196 -4.32 16.83 6.39
CA PRO A 196 -3.14 16.28 7.04
C PRO A 196 -2.00 17.30 7.01
N HIS A 197 -1.25 17.39 8.10
CA HIS A 197 -0.15 18.34 8.24
C HIS A 197 1.16 17.67 8.66
N ILE A 198 2.26 18.33 8.29
CA ILE A 198 3.55 18.14 8.93
C ILE A 198 3.73 19.29 9.91
N GLN A 199 4.06 18.96 11.16
CA GLN A 199 4.25 19.92 12.24
C GLN A 199 5.71 19.90 12.68
N VAL A 200 6.27 21.08 12.94
CA VAL A 200 7.67 21.21 13.35
C VAL A 200 7.78 22.26 14.44
N TRP A 201 8.28 21.86 15.61
CA TRP A 201 8.68 22.80 16.65
C TRP A 201 9.95 23.52 16.20
N GLN A 202 9.89 24.84 16.02
CA GLN A 202 11.02 25.65 15.54
C GLN A 202 11.28 26.82 16.46
N LYS A 203 12.55 27.22 16.56
CA LYS A 203 12.91 28.51 17.16
C LYS A 203 12.59 29.64 16.21
N SER A 204 11.84 30.62 16.69
CA SER A 204 11.63 31.90 16.03
C SER A 204 12.38 32.97 16.83
N SER A 205 13.07 33.89 16.15
CA SER A 205 13.59 35.10 16.78
C SER A 205 12.93 36.30 16.14
N VAL A 206 12.13 37.01 16.93
CA VAL A 206 11.49 38.26 16.53
C VAL A 206 11.92 39.32 17.54
N ASP A 207 12.48 40.42 17.06
CA ASP A 207 12.92 41.57 17.87
C ASP A 207 13.88 41.23 19.05
N GLY A 208 14.67 40.15 18.90
CA GLY A 208 15.66 39.73 19.89
C GLY A 208 15.13 38.84 21.02
N GLU A 209 13.81 38.59 21.06
CA GLU A 209 13.23 37.53 21.89
C GLU A 209 13.19 36.22 21.10
N THR A 210 13.55 35.11 21.77
CA THR A 210 13.51 33.77 21.17
C THR A 210 12.28 33.04 21.71
N SER A 211 11.37 32.68 20.83
CA SER A 211 10.22 31.80 21.12
C SER A 211 10.38 30.47 20.42
N VAL A 212 9.68 29.46 20.92
CA VAL A 212 9.56 28.15 20.27
C VAL A 212 8.11 28.00 19.84
N ASP A 213 7.89 27.92 18.53
CA ASP A 213 6.56 27.88 17.93
C ASP A 213 6.37 26.57 17.17
N LEU A 214 5.16 26.00 17.25
CA LEU A 214 4.77 24.86 16.43
C LEU A 214 4.29 25.36 15.07
N LYS A 215 5.13 25.19 14.04
CA LYS A 215 4.75 25.50 12.65
C LYS A 215 4.06 24.31 12.02
N SER A 216 3.03 24.57 11.20
CA SER A 216 2.24 23.56 10.52
C SER A 216 2.33 23.76 9.00
N TYR A 217 2.55 22.67 8.27
CA TYR A 217 2.73 22.63 6.83
C TYR A 217 1.66 21.72 6.23
N GLY A 218 0.73 22.28 5.46
CA GLY A 218 -0.28 21.48 4.75
C GLY A 218 0.31 20.73 3.55
N PRO A 219 -0.50 19.96 2.81
CA PRO A 219 -0.01 19.14 1.69
C PRO A 219 0.71 19.91 0.57
N THR A 220 0.39 21.18 0.36
CA THR A 220 1.08 22.03 -0.62
C THR A 220 2.37 22.60 -0.02
N ASP A 221 2.33 23.08 1.22
CA ASP A 221 3.46 23.73 1.90
C ASP A 221 4.56 22.72 2.28
N SER A 222 4.20 21.45 2.44
CA SER A 222 5.13 20.37 2.77
C SER A 222 6.19 20.14 1.69
N ILE A 223 5.94 20.54 0.43
CA ILE A 223 6.91 20.42 -0.66
C ILE A 223 8.18 21.22 -0.36
N ASP A 224 8.03 22.47 0.08
CA ASP A 224 9.16 23.31 0.47
C ASP A 224 9.85 22.75 1.73
N LEU A 225 9.09 22.17 2.66
CA LEU A 225 9.64 21.49 3.83
C LEU A 225 10.51 20.29 3.43
N PHE A 226 10.04 19.41 2.54
CA PHE A 226 10.82 18.25 2.08
C PHE A 226 12.13 18.69 1.41
N LYS A 227 12.06 19.73 0.56
CA LYS A 227 13.24 20.29 -0.09
C LYS A 227 14.27 20.75 0.94
N GLU A 228 13.87 21.51 1.94
CA GLU A 228 14.80 22.04 2.94
C GLU A 228 15.30 20.98 3.92
N ALA A 229 14.48 19.99 4.25
CA ALA A 229 14.87 18.87 5.11
C ALA A 229 15.88 17.95 4.42
N LEU A 230 15.65 17.63 3.14
CA LEU A 230 16.48 16.71 2.37
C LEU A 230 17.65 17.38 1.64
N ARG A 231 17.87 18.70 1.81
CA ARG A 231 18.87 19.45 1.03
C ARG A 231 20.31 18.92 1.16
N ASN A 232 20.63 18.30 2.30
CA ASN A 232 21.94 17.71 2.59
C ASN A 232 21.88 16.17 2.61
N ASN A 233 20.79 15.57 2.16
CA ASN A 233 20.63 14.12 2.22
C ASN A 233 21.55 13.42 1.21
N GLU A 234 22.22 12.36 1.66
CA GLU A 234 23.21 11.64 0.88
C GLU A 234 23.29 10.15 1.28
N ILE A 235 23.77 9.33 0.35
CA ILE A 235 24.12 7.92 0.60
C ILE A 235 25.59 7.69 0.30
N LYS A 236 26.20 6.76 1.04
CA LYS A 236 27.58 6.31 0.81
C LYS A 236 27.55 4.95 0.12
N PHE A 237 28.05 4.90 -1.11
CA PHE A 237 28.11 3.68 -1.91
C PHE A 237 29.50 3.51 -2.53
N HIS A 238 30.18 2.40 -2.22
CA HIS A 238 31.58 2.13 -2.62
C HIS A 238 32.56 3.29 -2.41
N GLY A 239 32.46 3.96 -1.25
CA GLY A 239 33.33 5.09 -0.89
C GLY A 239 33.01 6.40 -1.63
N LYS A 240 31.98 6.43 -2.48
CA LYS A 240 31.43 7.64 -3.09
C LYS A 240 30.22 8.12 -2.28
N THR A 241 30.10 9.43 -2.16
CA THR A 241 28.91 10.10 -1.65
C THR A 241 28.01 10.45 -2.83
N ILE A 242 26.74 10.05 -2.75
CA ILE A 242 25.73 10.31 -3.77
C ILE A 242 24.63 11.17 -3.11
N PRO A 243 24.36 12.39 -3.60
CA PRO A 243 23.30 13.22 -3.06
C PRO A 243 21.94 12.63 -3.42
N LEU A 244 21.01 12.59 -2.47
CA LEU A 244 19.61 12.17 -2.63
C LEU A 244 18.65 13.24 -2.09
N PRO A 245 18.64 14.45 -2.68
CA PRO A 245 17.71 15.49 -2.26
C PRO A 245 16.26 15.12 -2.61
N PHE A 246 15.30 15.91 -2.13
CA PHE A 246 13.91 15.74 -2.56
C PHE A 246 13.78 15.85 -4.10
N ASN A 247 13.17 14.84 -4.72
CA ASN A 247 13.19 14.71 -6.18
C ASN A 247 11.92 15.31 -6.82
N PHE A 248 12.08 16.52 -7.38
CA PHE A 248 10.98 17.24 -8.04
C PHE A 248 10.52 16.60 -9.35
N ASP A 249 11.39 15.87 -10.05
CA ASP A 249 11.00 15.17 -11.29
C ASP A 249 10.08 13.99 -10.97
N ILE A 250 10.36 13.26 -9.88
CA ILE A 250 9.48 12.23 -9.35
C ILE A 250 8.14 12.83 -8.90
N LEU A 251 8.16 13.93 -8.14
CA LEU A 251 6.94 14.60 -7.70
C LEU A 251 6.06 15.05 -8.89
N LYS A 252 6.68 15.61 -9.94
CA LYS A 252 5.98 16.00 -11.16
C LYS A 252 5.34 14.79 -11.84
N TRP A 253 6.06 13.66 -11.90
CA TRP A 253 5.52 12.43 -12.46
C TRP A 253 4.34 11.88 -11.64
N ALA A 254 4.47 11.84 -10.32
CA ALA A 254 3.43 11.41 -9.39
C ALA A 254 2.17 12.29 -9.48
N THR A 255 2.34 13.59 -9.68
CA THR A 255 1.22 14.51 -9.99
C THR A 255 0.50 14.11 -11.27
N GLY A 256 1.22 13.71 -12.32
CA GLY A 256 0.63 13.14 -13.53
C GLY A 256 -0.08 11.80 -13.27
N THR A 257 0.50 10.92 -12.45
CA THR A 257 -0.15 9.67 -12.04
C THR A 257 -1.45 9.93 -11.28
N ARG A 258 -1.50 10.94 -10.41
CA ARG A 258 -2.72 11.37 -9.72
C ARG A 258 -3.82 11.74 -10.70
N GLN A 259 -3.51 12.52 -11.75
CA GLN A 259 -4.48 12.85 -12.80
C GLN A 259 -5.00 11.61 -13.55
N VAL A 260 -4.13 10.62 -13.78
CA VAL A 260 -4.54 9.33 -14.38
C VAL A 260 -5.49 8.56 -13.46
N ILE A 261 -5.22 8.53 -12.15
CA ILE A 261 -6.09 7.87 -11.16
C ILE A 261 -7.44 8.61 -11.06
N ASP A 262 -7.43 9.93 -10.97
CA ASP A 262 -8.64 10.75 -10.83
C ASP A 262 -9.54 10.71 -12.09
N SER A 263 -8.95 10.40 -13.26
CA SER A 263 -9.69 10.21 -14.51
C SER A 263 -10.19 8.78 -14.72
N ALA A 264 -9.81 7.84 -13.84
CA ALA A 264 -10.23 6.45 -13.95
C ALA A 264 -11.74 6.33 -13.79
N LYS A 265 -12.38 5.59 -14.70
CA LYS A 265 -13.81 5.30 -14.65
C LYS A 265 -14.02 3.80 -14.78
N LEU A 266 -14.80 3.25 -13.85
CA LEU A 266 -15.18 1.85 -13.89
C LEU A 266 -16.04 1.60 -15.14
N PRO A 267 -15.63 0.70 -16.06
CA PRO A 267 -16.42 0.38 -17.24
C PRO A 267 -17.76 -0.29 -16.91
N ASP A 268 -18.73 -0.07 -17.79
CA ASP A 268 -20.05 -0.70 -17.67
C ASP A 268 -19.96 -2.23 -17.60
N GLY A 269 -20.72 -2.81 -16.66
CA GLY A 269 -20.79 -4.27 -16.48
C GLY A 269 -19.65 -4.88 -15.65
N ILE A 270 -18.71 -4.07 -15.14
CA ILE A 270 -17.71 -4.54 -14.17
C ILE A 270 -18.21 -4.26 -12.75
N SER A 271 -18.15 -5.26 -11.87
CA SER A 271 -18.47 -5.07 -10.45
C SER A 271 -17.26 -4.58 -9.68
N PHE A 272 -17.43 -3.56 -8.84
CA PHE A 272 -16.41 -3.12 -7.90
C PHE A 272 -16.84 -3.32 -6.46
N TYR A 273 -15.92 -3.80 -5.62
CA TYR A 273 -16.09 -3.99 -4.18
C TYR A 273 -14.88 -3.43 -3.45
N ASN A 274 -15.10 -2.84 -2.29
CA ASN A 274 -14.04 -2.22 -1.50
C ASN A 274 -14.07 -2.70 -0.05
N ILE A 275 -12.93 -3.15 0.45
CA ILE A 275 -12.68 -3.47 1.86
C ILE A 275 -11.69 -2.44 2.39
N TYR A 276 -12.03 -1.75 3.46
CA TYR A 276 -11.13 -0.84 4.15
C TYR A 276 -11.01 -1.25 5.62
N GLY A 277 -9.82 -1.06 6.21
CA GLY A 277 -9.64 -1.34 7.63
C GLY A 277 -10.12 -0.17 8.50
N THR A 278 -10.52 -0.48 9.72
CA THR A 278 -11.04 0.47 10.71
C THR A 278 -10.52 0.10 12.10
N SER A 279 -10.74 0.98 13.08
CA SER A 279 -10.50 0.73 14.52
C SER A 279 -9.02 0.58 14.91
N PHE A 280 -8.10 1.02 14.06
CA PHE A 280 -6.68 1.17 14.38
C PHE A 280 -6.27 2.64 14.29
N ASP A 281 -5.50 3.08 15.28
CA ASP A 281 -4.85 4.40 15.29
C ASP A 281 -3.93 4.50 14.06
N THR A 282 -4.29 5.37 13.13
CA THR A 282 -3.61 5.48 11.84
C THR A 282 -2.91 6.82 11.72
N PRO A 283 -1.57 6.86 11.52
CA PRO A 283 -0.81 8.10 11.42
C PRO A 283 -1.41 9.05 10.38
N PHE A 284 -1.72 10.27 10.82
CA PHE A 284 -2.34 11.28 9.97
C PHE A 284 -1.49 12.53 9.86
N ASP A 285 -1.24 13.20 10.99
CA ASP A 285 -0.23 14.26 11.08
C ASP A 285 1.08 13.68 11.62
N VAL A 286 2.19 14.30 11.23
CA VAL A 286 3.54 13.99 11.71
C VAL A 286 4.15 15.22 12.35
N CYS A 287 4.70 15.08 13.56
CA CYS A 287 5.28 16.17 14.33
C CYS A 287 6.75 15.90 14.66
N TYR A 288 7.61 16.88 14.44
CA TYR A 288 9.05 16.79 14.69
C TYR A 288 9.54 17.83 15.71
N GLY A 289 10.47 17.41 16.56
CA GLY A 289 10.98 18.21 17.67
C GLY A 289 10.00 18.31 18.85
N SER A 290 10.35 19.14 19.83
CA SER A 290 9.49 19.48 20.96
C SER A 290 9.73 20.92 21.40
N GLU A 291 8.87 21.45 22.27
CA GLU A 291 9.10 22.78 22.88
C GLU A 291 10.47 22.86 23.59
N SER A 292 10.91 21.77 24.22
CA SER A 292 12.20 21.67 24.92
C SER A 292 13.39 21.35 24.00
N SER A 293 13.15 20.81 22.81
CA SER A 293 14.16 20.41 21.83
C SER A 293 13.65 20.72 20.41
N PRO A 294 13.51 22.00 20.04
CA PRO A 294 13.02 22.40 18.73
C PRO A 294 14.07 22.13 17.64
N ILE A 295 13.59 21.99 16.42
CA ILE A 295 14.40 21.94 15.19
C ILE A 295 14.95 23.33 14.91
N GLU A 296 16.28 23.48 14.89
CA GLU A 296 16.92 24.75 14.56
C GLU A 296 17.12 24.88 13.06
N ASP A 297 17.51 23.77 12.44
CA ASP A 297 17.70 23.66 11.00
C ASP A 297 16.83 22.52 10.45
N LEU A 298 16.05 22.80 9.41
CA LEU A 298 15.10 21.82 8.86
C LEU A 298 15.74 20.49 8.41
N SER A 299 17.04 20.47 8.11
CA SER A 299 17.75 19.23 7.77
C SER A 299 17.95 18.29 8.97
N GLU A 300 17.77 18.79 10.20
CA GLU A 300 17.79 17.97 11.42
C GLU A 300 16.55 17.06 11.50
N ILE A 301 15.45 17.38 10.81
CA ILE A 301 14.23 16.57 10.79
C ILE A 301 14.55 15.10 10.48
N CYS A 302 15.41 14.84 9.48
CA CYS A 302 15.84 13.51 9.06
C CYS A 302 16.47 12.65 10.17
N GLN A 303 16.91 13.27 11.26
CA GLN A 303 17.57 12.62 12.40
C GLN A 303 16.68 12.56 13.65
N THR A 304 15.44 13.02 13.55
CA THR A 304 14.47 13.04 14.65
C THR A 304 13.43 11.94 14.50
N LEU A 305 12.92 11.45 15.64
CA LEU A 305 11.77 10.55 15.64
C LEU A 305 10.48 11.38 15.58
N PRO A 306 9.53 11.04 14.70
CA PRO A 306 8.25 11.72 14.65
C PRO A 306 7.39 11.35 15.85
N GLN A 307 6.44 12.23 16.16
CA GLN A 307 5.24 11.92 16.90
C GLN A 307 4.04 12.00 15.95
N TYR A 308 3.07 11.10 16.11
CA TYR A 308 1.91 11.07 15.23
C TYR A 308 0.66 11.57 15.96
N SER A 309 -0.19 12.28 15.21
CA SER A 309 -1.62 12.30 15.51
C SER A 309 -2.29 11.18 14.71
N TYR A 310 -3.42 10.68 15.21
CA TYR A 310 -4.08 9.52 14.64
C TYR A 310 -5.52 9.81 14.23
N VAL A 311 -5.95 9.16 13.16
CA VAL A 311 -7.34 9.03 12.74
C VAL A 311 -7.72 7.55 12.66
N ASP A 312 -9.02 7.27 12.50
CA ASP A 312 -9.49 5.90 12.26
C ASP A 312 -8.98 5.36 10.91
N GLY A 313 -8.50 4.12 10.91
CA GLY A 313 -8.02 3.43 9.74
C GLY A 313 -7.50 2.04 10.10
N ASP A 314 -6.48 1.59 9.37
CA ASP A 314 -5.89 0.26 9.50
C ASP A 314 -4.46 0.26 10.08
N GLY A 315 -4.02 1.39 10.62
CA GLY A 315 -2.65 1.60 11.10
C GLY A 315 -1.67 2.05 10.02
N THR A 316 -2.12 2.18 8.77
CA THR A 316 -1.31 2.75 7.66
C THR A 316 -2.13 3.71 6.80
N VAL A 317 -3.32 3.30 6.38
CA VAL A 317 -4.20 4.05 5.49
C VAL A 317 -5.42 4.53 6.26
N PRO A 318 -5.69 5.85 6.30
CA PRO A 318 -6.91 6.38 6.90
C PRO A 318 -8.17 5.77 6.24
N SER A 319 -9.17 5.42 7.04
CA SER A 319 -10.47 4.91 6.56
C SER A 319 -11.08 5.84 5.51
N GLU A 320 -10.97 7.15 5.70
CA GLU A 320 -11.46 8.17 4.78
C GLU A 320 -10.81 8.07 3.39
N SER A 321 -9.49 7.88 3.35
CA SER A 321 -8.73 7.69 2.11
C SER A 321 -9.13 6.39 1.42
N ALA A 322 -9.19 5.29 2.16
CA ALA A 322 -9.49 3.98 1.61
C ALA A 322 -10.92 3.86 1.05
N LYS A 323 -11.87 4.64 1.58
CA LYS A 323 -13.26 4.70 1.10
C LYS A 323 -13.44 5.64 -0.10
N ALA A 324 -12.56 6.62 -0.27
CA ALA A 324 -12.67 7.66 -1.28
C ALA A 324 -12.14 7.18 -2.64
N ASP A 325 -12.67 6.04 -3.10
CA ASP A 325 -12.25 5.37 -4.33
C ASP A 325 -12.81 5.99 -5.62
N GLY A 326 -13.88 6.79 -5.52
CA GLY A 326 -14.47 7.49 -6.65
C GLY A 326 -15.31 6.62 -7.59
N PHE A 327 -15.58 5.36 -7.25
CA PHE A 327 -16.35 4.42 -8.06
C PHE A 327 -17.74 4.15 -7.49
N GLU A 328 -18.67 3.67 -8.31
CA GLU A 328 -19.96 3.15 -7.83
C GLU A 328 -19.78 1.71 -7.36
N ALA A 329 -19.21 1.53 -6.16
CA ALA A 329 -19.01 0.21 -5.56
C ALA A 329 -20.35 -0.47 -5.26
N ILE A 330 -20.46 -1.76 -5.57
CA ILE A 330 -21.62 -2.58 -5.20
C ILE A 330 -21.71 -2.68 -3.67
N GLU A 331 -20.56 -2.83 -3.01
CA GLU A 331 -20.48 -2.91 -1.55
C GLU A 331 -19.15 -2.32 -1.08
N ARG A 332 -19.19 -1.55 0.02
CA ARG A 332 -18.01 -1.10 0.76
C ARG A 332 -18.12 -1.58 2.20
N VAL A 333 -17.11 -2.27 2.70
CA VAL A 333 -17.14 -2.86 4.05
C VAL A 333 -15.92 -2.42 4.84
N GLY A 334 -16.18 -1.92 6.05
CA GLY A 334 -15.15 -1.64 7.05
C GLY A 334 -14.90 -2.89 7.87
N VAL A 335 -13.63 -3.28 8.04
CA VAL A 335 -13.25 -4.42 8.87
C VAL A 335 -12.24 -3.97 9.92
N ALA A 336 -12.50 -4.31 11.18
CA ALA A 336 -11.62 -3.96 12.29
C ALA A 336 -10.36 -4.84 12.31
N ALA A 337 -9.40 -4.55 11.43
CA ALA A 337 -8.12 -5.24 11.31
C ALA A 337 -7.03 -4.28 10.84
N SER A 338 -5.77 -4.57 11.21
CA SER A 338 -4.62 -3.81 10.75
C SER A 338 -4.41 -3.99 9.23
N HIS A 339 -3.62 -3.11 8.63
CA HIS A 339 -3.40 -3.04 7.18
C HIS A 339 -3.02 -4.38 6.56
N ARG A 340 -2.14 -5.13 7.23
CA ARG A 340 -1.75 -6.50 6.85
C ARG A 340 -2.66 -7.57 7.44
N GLY A 341 -3.23 -7.33 8.62
CA GLY A 341 -4.21 -8.22 9.23
C GLY A 341 -5.42 -8.50 8.34
N LEU A 342 -5.82 -7.54 7.51
CA LEU A 342 -6.89 -7.71 6.51
C LEU A 342 -6.66 -8.87 5.54
N LEU A 343 -5.41 -9.23 5.23
CA LEU A 343 -5.10 -10.32 4.30
C LEU A 343 -5.25 -11.72 4.90
N LYS A 344 -5.39 -11.82 6.22
CA LYS A 344 -5.65 -13.07 6.95
C LYS A 344 -6.93 -13.05 7.79
N ASP A 345 -7.72 -11.98 7.66
CA ASP A 345 -8.94 -11.79 8.41
C ASP A 345 -10.08 -12.68 7.87
N LYS A 346 -10.74 -13.40 8.77
CA LYS A 346 -11.80 -14.35 8.41
C LYS A 346 -13.05 -13.65 7.87
N THR A 347 -13.36 -12.45 8.34
CA THR A 347 -14.48 -11.66 7.85
C THR A 347 -14.18 -11.15 6.44
N VAL A 348 -12.94 -10.71 6.16
CA VAL A 348 -12.48 -10.40 4.79
C VAL A 348 -12.66 -11.61 3.87
N PHE A 349 -12.24 -12.80 4.29
CA PHE A 349 -12.40 -14.01 3.49
C PHE A 349 -13.87 -14.35 3.21
N GLN A 350 -14.76 -14.18 4.19
CA GLN A 350 -16.20 -14.36 3.98
C GLN A 350 -16.76 -13.41 2.92
N TYR A 351 -16.36 -12.14 2.93
CA TYR A 351 -16.76 -11.18 1.90
C TYR A 351 -16.21 -11.54 0.52
N ILE A 352 -14.93 -11.93 0.44
CA ILE A 352 -14.31 -12.38 -0.83
C ILE A 352 -15.05 -13.61 -1.37
N GLN A 353 -15.31 -14.62 -0.54
CA GLN A 353 -16.06 -15.82 -0.94
C GLN A 353 -17.47 -15.49 -1.42
N LYS A 354 -18.19 -14.62 -0.70
CA LYS A 354 -19.52 -14.12 -1.08
C LYS A 354 -19.48 -13.44 -2.45
N TRP A 355 -18.57 -12.49 -2.66
CA TRP A 355 -18.50 -11.70 -3.90
C TRP A 355 -17.98 -12.48 -5.11
N LEU A 356 -17.17 -13.51 -4.86
CA LEU A 356 -16.74 -14.49 -5.88
C LEU A 356 -17.81 -15.57 -6.15
N GLY A 357 -18.81 -15.73 -5.27
CA GLY A 357 -19.84 -16.76 -5.38
C GLY A 357 -19.33 -18.18 -5.10
N VAL A 358 -18.34 -18.31 -4.23
CA VAL A 358 -17.65 -19.59 -3.91
C VAL A 358 -17.79 -19.98 -2.44
N GLU A 359 -18.83 -19.50 -1.77
CA GLU A 359 -19.11 -19.84 -0.37
C GLU A 359 -18.99 -21.35 -0.14
N GLN A 360 -18.15 -21.74 0.82
CA GLN A 360 -18.04 -23.14 1.22
C GLN A 360 -19.43 -23.57 1.71
N LYS A 361 -20.02 -24.58 1.05
CA LYS A 361 -21.19 -25.27 1.58
C LYS A 361 -20.77 -25.91 2.90
N VAL A 362 -21.00 -25.21 4.01
CA VAL A 362 -20.90 -25.82 5.33
C VAL A 362 -21.85 -27.01 5.30
N SER A 363 -21.28 -28.22 5.27
CA SER A 363 -22.00 -29.43 5.60
C SER A 363 -22.58 -29.22 6.99
N LYS A 364 -23.83 -28.76 7.05
CA LYS A 364 -24.64 -28.91 8.25
C LYS A 364 -24.80 -30.40 8.45
N HIS A 365 -23.85 -31.02 9.15
CA HIS A 365 -24.12 -32.26 9.84
C HIS A 365 -25.23 -31.95 10.83
N LEU A 366 -26.47 -32.16 10.40
CA LEU A 366 -27.63 -32.32 11.26
C LEU A 366 -27.31 -33.52 12.15
N THR A 367 -26.70 -33.27 13.31
CA THR A 367 -26.76 -34.19 14.43
C THR A 367 -28.23 -34.32 14.81
N THR A 368 -28.88 -35.32 14.24
CA THR A 368 -30.16 -35.82 14.71
C THR A 368 -29.90 -36.51 16.04
N SER A 369 -29.96 -35.73 17.12
CA SER A 369 -30.09 -36.27 18.47
C SER A 369 -31.42 -37.02 18.52
N LYS A 370 -31.38 -38.35 18.38
CA LYS A 370 -32.49 -39.23 18.74
C LYS A 370 -32.77 -39.03 20.23
N VAL A 371 -33.84 -38.33 20.54
CA VAL A 371 -34.46 -38.37 21.86
C VAL A 371 -34.98 -39.79 22.05
N VAL A 372 -34.32 -40.56 22.91
CA VAL A 372 -34.83 -41.85 23.36
C VAL A 372 -35.84 -41.54 24.45
N ASP A 373 -37.11 -41.77 24.12
CA ASP A 373 -38.24 -41.65 25.02
C ASP A 373 -38.16 -42.79 26.05
N ALA A 374 -37.81 -42.46 27.30
CA ALA A 374 -37.79 -43.41 28.40
C ALA A 374 -39.17 -43.43 29.05
N SER A 375 -40.03 -44.34 28.58
CA SER A 375 -41.27 -44.71 29.25
C SER A 375 -41.15 -46.12 29.87
N LEU A 376 -41.46 -46.17 31.17
CA LEU A 376 -41.93 -47.31 31.97
C LEU A 376 -40.93 -48.44 32.31
N LYS A 377 -40.38 -48.39 33.53
CA LYS A 377 -40.85 -49.21 34.67
C LYS A 377 -40.27 -48.73 36.00
#